data_AF-A0A514ZWS7-F1
#
_entry.id   AF-A0A514ZWS7-F1
#
_cell.length_a   1.000
_cell.length_b   1.000
_cell.length_c   1.000
_cell.angle_alpha   90.00
_cell.angle_beta   90.00
_cell.angle_gamma   90.00
#
_symmetry.space_group_name_H-M   'P 1'
#
loop_
_entity.id
_entity.type
_entity.pdbx_description
1 polymer ?
#
loop_
_entity_poly.entity_id
_entity_poly.type
_entity_poly.pdbx_seq_one_letter_code
_entity_poly.pdbx_strand_id
1 'polypeptide(L)'
;MEECVLVFQAPNHSVSSCLIRMDRKLQIVIATWPENSRNATNVVDVLATELVNQYKLHPQRLLLIEYFGEDKTPSRGADIYYLVTFTWEVNQAQKPVRHPLSLAEFTQILLTLSKSN
;
A
#
# COMPACT_ATOMS: atom_id res chain seq x y z
N MET A 1 -4.36 12.67 9.10
CA MET A 1 -3.73 11.44 8.55
C MET A 1 -3.03 10.71 9.67
N GLU A 2 -3.19 9.39 9.76
CA GLU A 2 -2.54 8.54 10.77
C GLU A 2 -1.31 7.86 10.16
N GLU A 3 -0.23 7.70 10.92
CA GLU A 3 0.98 6.99 10.51
C GLU A 3 1.36 5.94 11.56
N CYS A 4 1.68 4.73 11.11
CA CYS A 4 2.17 3.67 11.99
C CYS A 4 2.97 2.63 11.19
N VAL A 5 3.72 1.78 11.90
CA VAL A 5 4.32 0.58 11.31
C VAL A 5 3.33 -0.56 11.43
N LEU A 6 3.00 -1.19 10.30
CA LEU A 6 2.24 -2.43 10.30
C LEU A 6 3.20 -3.61 10.21
N VAL A 7 3.05 -4.55 11.14
CA VAL A 7 3.77 -5.81 11.16
C VAL A 7 2.77 -6.92 10.85
N PHE A 8 3.10 -7.79 9.91
CA PHE A 8 2.23 -8.87 9.47
C PHE A 8 3.04 -10.10 9.05
N GLN A 9 2.40 -11.27 9.06
CA GLN A 9 3.05 -12.53 8.72
C GLN A 9 2.74 -12.90 7.26
N ALA A 10 3.78 -13.02 6.44
CA ALA A 10 3.66 -13.48 5.07
C ALA A 10 3.33 -14.99 5.01
N PRO A 11 2.83 -15.52 3.87
CA PRO A 11 2.40 -16.92 3.76
C PRO A 11 3.53 -17.93 4.02
N ASN A 12 4.78 -17.54 3.81
CA ASN A 12 5.98 -18.32 4.12
C ASN A 12 6.39 -18.26 5.61
N HIS A 13 5.51 -17.78 6.48
CA HIS A 13 5.74 -17.51 7.91
C HIS A 13 6.78 -16.43 8.24
N SER A 14 7.36 -15.77 7.24
CA SER A 14 8.27 -14.65 7.51
C SER A 14 7.50 -13.43 8.00
N VAL A 15 8.04 -12.76 9.02
CA VAL A 15 7.50 -11.49 9.49
C VAL A 15 7.91 -10.40 8.51
N SER A 16 6.92 -9.66 8.01
CA SER A 16 7.09 -8.50 7.15
C SER A 16 6.58 -7.25 7.87
N SER A 17 7.17 -6.11 7.54
CA SER A 17 6.73 -4.82 8.07
C SER A 17 6.85 -3.71 7.04
N CYS A 18 5.91 -2.77 7.07
CA CYS A 18 5.98 -1.55 6.27
C CYS A 18 5.46 -0.36 7.09
N LEU A 19 5.92 0.84 6.73
CA LEU A 19 5.34 2.08 7.25
C LEU A 19 4.06 2.35 6.46
N ILE A 20 2.95 2.56 7.15
CA ILE A 20 1.68 2.92 6.52
C ILE A 20 1.25 4.32 6.94
N ARG A 21 0.77 5.09 5.97
CA ARG A 21 0.04 6.34 6.20
C ARG A 21 -1.38 6.13 5.72
N MET A 22 -2.37 6.43 6.56
CA MET A 22 -3.78 6.18 6.24
C MET A 22 -4.67 7.39 6.44
N ASP A 23 -5.65 7.49 5.55
CA ASP A 23 -6.84 8.30 5.70
C ASP A 23 -8.06 7.37 5.74
N ARG A 24 -8.62 7.16 6.93
CA ARG A 24 -9.76 6.25 7.13
C ARG A 24 -11.04 6.75 6.48
N LYS A 25 -11.21 8.07 6.33
CA LYS A 25 -12.42 8.67 5.74
C LYS A 25 -12.44 8.43 4.24
N LEU A 26 -11.30 8.66 3.59
CA LEU A 26 -11.12 8.46 2.16
C LEU A 26 -10.77 7.02 1.79
N GLN A 27 -10.49 6.16 2.78
CA GLN A 27 -10.11 4.75 2.60
C GLN A 27 -8.81 4.60 1.81
N ILE A 28 -7.89 5.54 1.98
CA ILE A 28 -6.59 5.56 1.29
C ILE A 28 -5.49 5.12 2.25
N VAL A 29 -4.63 4.23 1.79
CA VAL A 29 -3.44 3.80 2.52
C VAL A 29 -2.23 3.91 1.61
N ILE A 30 -1.18 4.56 2.08
CA ILE A 30 0.13 4.61 1.43
C ILE A 30 1.07 3.71 2.22
N ALA A 31 1.50 2.61 1.61
CA ALA A 31 2.46 1.67 2.18
C ALA A 31 3.86 1.96 1.65
N THR A 32 4.75 2.36 2.54
CA THR A 32 6.17 2.58 2.25
C THR A 32 6.95 1.36 2.69
N TRP A 33 7.58 0.69 1.71
CA TRP A 33 8.33 -0.53 1.96
C TRP A 33 9.79 -0.23 2.34
N PRO A 34 10.38 -0.97 3.29
CA PRO A 34 11.78 -0.76 3.69
C PRO A 34 12.77 -1.13 2.58
N GLU A 35 13.97 -0.54 2.63
CA GLU A 35 15.08 -0.68 1.68
C GLU A 35 15.61 -2.12 1.47
N ASN A 36 15.13 -3.13 2.20
CA ASN A 36 15.49 -4.54 1.97
C ASN A 36 14.33 -5.48 1.66
N SER A 37 13.13 -4.94 1.43
CA SER A 37 11.93 -5.72 1.11
C SER A 37 11.92 -6.28 -0.33
N ARG A 38 12.83 -7.21 -0.67
CA ARG A 38 12.81 -7.91 -1.97
C ARG A 38 11.52 -8.70 -2.23
N ASN A 39 10.71 -8.94 -1.20
CA ASN A 39 9.48 -9.73 -1.25
C ASN A 39 8.19 -8.91 -1.11
N ALA A 40 8.26 -7.57 -1.04
CA ALA A 40 7.08 -6.71 -0.94
C ALA A 40 6.02 -7.04 -2.01
N THR A 41 6.48 -7.40 -3.21
CA THR A 41 5.64 -7.76 -4.35
C THR A 41 4.70 -8.94 -4.06
N ASN A 42 5.16 -9.91 -3.26
CA ASN A 42 4.50 -11.20 -3.03
C ASN A 42 3.61 -11.24 -1.78
N VAL A 43 3.53 -10.14 -1.02
CA VAL A 43 2.84 -10.10 0.27
C VAL A 43 1.86 -8.93 0.40
N VAL A 44 1.64 -8.20 -0.70
CA VAL A 44 0.79 -6.99 -0.73
C VAL A 44 -0.70 -7.31 -0.52
N ASP A 45 -1.14 -8.50 -0.90
CA ASP A 45 -2.48 -9.03 -0.65
C ASP A 45 -2.70 -9.35 0.84
N VAL A 46 -1.69 -9.92 1.49
CA VAL A 46 -1.69 -10.11 2.95
C VAL A 46 -1.73 -8.76 3.65
N LEU A 47 -0.91 -7.80 3.23
CA LEU A 47 -0.95 -6.41 3.72
C LEU A 47 -2.36 -5.81 3.60
N ALA A 48 -2.99 -5.89 2.43
CA ALA A 48 -4.33 -5.34 2.21
C ALA A 48 -5.39 -6.01 3.10
N THR A 49 -5.29 -7.33 3.28
CA THR A 49 -6.15 -8.11 4.18
C THR A 49 -6.00 -7.64 5.63
N GLU A 50 -4.77 -7.47 6.09
CA GLU A 50 -4.48 -6.98 7.44
C GLU A 50 -4.98 -5.54 7.64
N LEU A 51 -4.82 -4.68 6.64
CA LEU A 51 -5.33 -3.30 6.68
C LEU A 51 -6.85 -3.26 6.90
N VAL A 52 -7.59 -4.06 6.14
CA VAL A 52 -9.05 -4.20 6.29
C VAL A 52 -9.40 -4.74 7.68
N ASN A 53 -8.73 -5.80 8.13
CA ASN A 53 -9.09 -6.49 9.37
C ASN A 53 -8.76 -5.69 10.63
N GLN A 54 -7.55 -5.10 10.69
CA GLN A 54 -7.05 -4.37 11.85
C GLN A 54 -7.65 -2.96 11.95
N TYR A 55 -7.75 -2.25 10.82
CA TYR A 55 -8.18 -0.84 10.81
C TYR A 55 -9.65 -0.66 10.39
N LYS A 56 -10.39 -1.75 10.17
CA LYS A 56 -11.81 -1.76 9.78
C LYS A 56 -12.07 -0.94 8.51
N LEU A 57 -11.13 -0.98 7.57
CA LEU A 57 -11.29 -0.39 6.25
C LEU A 57 -12.28 -1.22 5.44
N HIS A 58 -12.98 -0.57 4.52
CA HIS A 58 -13.95 -1.20 3.64
C HIS A 58 -13.23 -1.80 2.42
N PRO A 59 -13.25 -3.12 2.21
CA PRO A 59 -12.47 -3.80 1.15
C PRO A 59 -12.61 -3.15 -0.23
N GLN A 60 -13.85 -2.94 -0.67
CA GLN A 60 -14.16 -2.39 -2.00
C GLN A 60 -13.82 -0.90 -2.16
N ARG A 61 -13.48 -0.20 -1.08
CA ARG A 61 -13.15 1.23 -1.10
C ARG A 61 -11.67 1.49 -0.82
N LEU A 62 -10.90 0.46 -0.45
CA LEU A 62 -9.48 0.60 -0.14
C LEU A 62 -8.71 1.00 -1.41
N LEU A 63 -8.06 2.16 -1.34
CA LEU A 63 -7.05 2.60 -2.31
C LEU A 63 -5.68 2.42 -1.67
N LEU A 64 -4.99 1.35 -2.03
CA LEU A 64 -3.65 1.07 -1.53
C LEU A 64 -2.60 1.56 -2.53
N ILE A 65 -1.68 2.40 -2.07
CA ILE A 65 -0.56 2.90 -2.86
C ILE A 65 0.73 2.33 -2.28
N GLU A 66 1.49 1.60 -3.08
CA GLU A 66 2.84 1.19 -2.72
C GLU A 66 3.84 2.28 -3.11
N TYR A 67 4.73 2.61 -2.18
CA TYR A 67 5.88 3.47 -2.40
C TYR A 67 7.16 2.68 -2.12
N PHE A 68 8.00 2.57 -3.16
CA PHE A 68 9.33 1.99 -3.08
C PHE A 68 10.32 3.15 -3.21
N GLY A 69 11.03 3.48 -2.12
CA GLY A 69 11.95 4.65 -2.09
C GLY A 69 12.89 4.76 -3.30
N GLU A 70 13.38 5.97 -3.57
CA GLU A 70 14.09 6.34 -4.81
C GLU A 70 15.31 5.45 -5.13
N ASP A 71 15.98 4.89 -4.11
CA ASP A 71 17.18 4.07 -4.23
C ASP A 71 16.95 2.65 -4.81
N LYS A 72 15.69 2.30 -5.12
CA LYS A 72 15.29 0.94 -5.51
C LYS A 72 14.73 0.77 -6.90
N THR A 73 14.71 1.81 -7.72
CA THR A 73 14.25 1.67 -9.10
C THR A 73 15.11 0.61 -9.83
N PRO A 74 14.54 -0.53 -10.28
CA PRO A 74 15.32 -1.58 -10.96
C PRO A 74 15.91 -1.13 -12.29
N SER A 75 15.59 0.08 -12.73
CA SER A 75 16.06 0.74 -13.92
C SER A 75 15.81 2.24 -13.75
N ARG A 76 16.77 3.08 -14.16
CA ARG A 76 16.56 4.53 -14.30
C ARG A 76 15.25 4.75 -15.09
N GLY A 77 14.19 5.19 -14.42
CA GLY A 77 12.88 5.45 -15.04
C GLY A 77 11.73 4.51 -14.65
N ALA A 78 11.89 3.59 -13.69
CA ALA A 78 10.76 2.83 -13.14
C ALA A 78 9.94 3.71 -12.17
N ASP A 79 8.61 3.66 -12.27
CA ASP A 79 7.71 4.36 -11.35
C ASP A 79 7.93 3.85 -9.91
N ILE A 80 8.08 4.78 -8.97
CA ILE A 80 8.28 4.47 -7.55
C ILE A 80 6.95 4.38 -6.77
N TYR A 81 5.84 4.73 -7.43
CA TYR A 81 4.49 4.72 -6.88
C TYR A 81 3.59 3.78 -7.70
N TYR A 82 2.85 2.92 -7.01
CA TYR A 82 1.89 2.03 -7.66
C TYR A 82 0.56 2.06 -6.92
N LEU A 83 -0.54 2.31 -7.63
CA LEU A 83 -1.87 1.99 -7.13
C LEU A 83 -2.08 0.48 -7.26
N VAL A 84 -2.41 -0.17 -6.15
CA VAL A 84 -2.66 -1.62 -6.12
C VAL A 84 -4.15 -1.87 -5.94
N THR A 85 -4.71 -2.61 -6.90
CA THR A 85 -6.10 -3.06 -6.87
C THR A 85 -6.16 -4.56 -6.62
N PHE A 86 -7.26 -5.03 -6.01
CA PHE A 86 -7.43 -6.41 -5.59
C PHE A 86 -8.79 -6.95 -6.03
N THR A 87 -8.84 -8.27 -6.23
CA THR A 87 -10.10 -9.01 -6.11
C THR A 87 -10.32 -9.32 -4.63
N TRP A 88 -11.56 -9.20 -4.14
CA TRP A 88 -11.86 -9.44 -2.73
C TRP A 88 -12.77 -10.65 -2.56
N GLU A 89 -12.37 -11.56 -1.67
CA GLU A 89 -13.22 -12.60 -1.12
C GLU A 89 -13.55 -12.22 0.32
N VAL A 90 -14.71 -11.58 0.52
CA VAL A 90 -15.10 -10.93 1.78
C VAL A 90 -14.05 -9.88 2.19
N ASN A 91 -13.20 -10.18 3.17
CA ASN A 91 -12.13 -9.29 3.67
C ASN A 91 -10.73 -9.76 3.24
N GLN A 92 -10.64 -10.82 2.44
CA GLN A 92 -9.38 -11.36 1.97
C GLN A 92 -9.07 -10.79 0.58
N ALA A 93 -7.95 -10.07 0.48
CA ALA A 93 -7.47 -9.55 -0.79
C ALA A 93 -6.80 -10.67 -1.58
N GLN A 94 -7.01 -10.67 -2.90
CA GLN A 94 -6.45 -11.63 -3.83
C GLN A 94 -6.07 -10.96 -5.14
N LYS A 95 -5.18 -11.60 -5.90
CA LYS A 95 -4.80 -11.19 -7.27
C LYS A 95 -4.43 -9.70 -7.37
N PRO A 96 -3.37 -9.25 -6.66
CA PRO A 96 -2.96 -7.85 -6.71
C PRO A 96 -2.54 -7.45 -8.12
N VAL A 97 -3.09 -6.34 -8.61
CA VAL A 97 -2.71 -5.71 -9.88
C VAL A 97 -2.15 -4.33 -9.59
N ARG A 98 -0.94 -4.06 -10.09
CA ARG A 98 -0.22 -2.80 -9.91
C ARG A 98 -0.42 -1.92 -11.12
N HIS A 99 -0.87 -0.70 -10.88
CA HIS A 99 -0.97 0.35 -11.87
C HIS A 99 0.06 1.42 -11.52
N PRO A 100 1.02 1.72 -12.41
CA PRO A 100 1.99 2.77 -12.15
C PRO A 100 1.28 4.10 -11.94
N LEU A 101 1.77 4.90 -10.99
CA LEU A 101 1.34 6.26 -10.76
C LEU A 101 2.51 7.19 -11.03
N SER A 102 2.26 8.22 -11.84
CA SER A 102 3.22 9.32 -11.99
C SER A 102 3.37 10.09 -10.69
N LEU A 103 4.52 10.78 -10.53
CA LEU A 103 4.75 11.69 -9.40
C LEU A 103 3.64 12.75 -9.30
N ALA A 104 3.12 13.24 -10.43
CA ALA A 104 2.06 14.24 -10.47
C ALA A 104 0.74 13.68 -9.89
N GLU A 105 0.34 12.47 -10.29
CA GLU A 105 -0.86 11.80 -9.75
C GLU A 105 -0.71 11.53 -8.26
N PHE A 106 0.44 11.00 -7.84
CA PHE A 106 0.71 10.76 -6.42
C PHE A 106 0.66 12.05 -5.60
N THR A 107 1.28 13.12 -6.08
CA THR A 107 1.26 14.44 -5.43
C THR A 107 -0.17 14.97 -5.31
N GLN A 108 -0.98 14.82 -6.36
CA GLN A 108 -2.38 15.25 -6.35
C GLN A 108 -3.21 14.47 -5.32
N ILE A 109 -2.95 13.17 -5.15
CA ILE A 109 -3.56 12.35 -4.10
C ILE A 109 -3.17 12.90 -2.72
N LEU A 110 -1.88 13.12 -2.47
CA LEU A 110 -1.39 13.68 -1.20
C LEU A 110 -2.02 15.05 -0.88
N LEU A 111 -2.12 15.93 -1.87
CA LEU A 111 -2.75 17.25 -1.71
C LEU A 111 -4.26 17.16 -1.40
N THR A 112 -4.93 16.13 -1.92
CA THR A 112 -6.35 15.88 -1.63
C THR A 112 -6.51 15.39 -0.19
N LEU A 113 -5.59 14.55 0.28
CA LEU A 113 -5.56 14.06 1.65
C LEU A 113 -5.25 15.18 2.66
N SER A 114 -4.36 16.12 2.34
CA SER A 114 -3.99 17.21 3.25
C SER A 114 -5.11 18.23 3.46
N LYS A 115 -5.93 18.48 2.42
CA LYS A 115 -7.10 19.39 2.47
C LYS A 115 -8.32 18.81 3.18
N SER A 116 -8.32 17.51 3.49
CA SER A 116 -9.46 16.80 4.07
C SER A 116 -9.41 16.73 5.62
N ASN A 117 -8.36 17.28 6.23
CA ASN A 117 -8.29 17.57 7.67
C ASN A 117 -8.75 19.00 7.95
#